data_AF-A0A520I0H3-F1
#
_entry.id   AF-A0A520I0H3-F1
#
_cell.length_a   1.000
_cell.length_b   1.000
_cell.length_c   1.000
_cell.angle_alpha   90.00
_cell.angle_beta   90.00
_cell.angle_gamma   90.00
#
_symmetry.space_group_name_H-M   'P 1'
#
loop_
_entity.id
_entity.type
_entity.pdbx_description
1 polymer ?
#
loop_
_entity_poly.entity_id
_entity_poly.type
_entity_poly.pdbx_seq_one_letter_code
_entity_poly.pdbx_strand_id
1 'polypeptide(L)' 'AALVEAQTDHELAEQAKLMITADFAEGVRAVAERRPGRFIGT' A
#
# COMPACT_ATOMS: atom_id res chain seq x y z
N ALA A 1 24.90 -3.89 2.39
CA ALA A 1 24.14 -3.86 1.13
C ALA A 1 23.15 -5.02 1.07
N ALA A 2 23.59 -6.29 1.05
CA ALA A 2 22.70 -7.46 0.93
C ALA A 2 21.57 -7.54 1.98
N LEU A 3 21.83 -7.16 3.24
CA LEU A 3 20.77 -7.14 4.28
C LEU A 3 19.69 -6.08 4.03
N VAL A 4 20.06 -4.94 3.42
CA VAL A 4 19.11 -3.88 3.07
C VAL A 4 18.26 -4.31 1.88
N GLU A 5 18.88 -4.93 0.88
CA GLU A 5 18.20 -5.46 -0.31
C GLU A 5 17.15 -6.53 0.06
N ALA A 6 17.53 -7.52 0.88
CA ALA A 6 16.61 -8.55 1.33
C ALA A 6 15.42 -7.97 2.13
N GLN A 7 15.65 -6.93 2.92
CA GLN A 7 14.59 -6.24 3.65
C GLN A 7 13.65 -5.50 2.70
N THR A 8 14.19 -4.79 1.70
CA THR A 8 13.38 -4.08 0.72
C THR A 8 12.57 -5.03 -0.17
N ASP A 9 13.10 -6.20 -0.49
CA ASP A 9 12.38 -7.23 -1.26
C ASP A 9 11.20 -7.80 -0.45
N HIS A 10 11.41 -8.06 0.83
CA HIS A 10 10.35 -8.49 1.73
C HIS A 10 9.23 -7.44 1.81
N GLU A 11 9.59 -6.17 2.03
CA GLU A 11 8.62 -5.07 2.09
C GLU A 11 7.88 -4.89 0.76
N LEU A 12 8.57 -4.98 -0.38
CA LEU A 12 7.93 -4.91 -1.70
C LEU A 12 6.90 -6.04 -1.88
N ALA A 13 7.23 -7.26 -1.46
CA ALA A 13 6.31 -8.39 -1.54
C ALA A 13 5.06 -8.18 -0.67
N GLU A 14 5.20 -7.61 0.53
CA GLU A 14 4.05 -7.27 1.37
C GLU A 14 3.23 -6.12 0.77
N GLN A 15 3.87 -5.08 0.23
CA GLN A 15 3.18 -3.98 -0.43
C GLN A 15 2.42 -4.43 -1.68
N ALA A 16 2.99 -5.35 -2.47
CA ALA A 16 2.33 -5.91 -3.65
C ALA A 16 0.99 -6.58 -3.32
N LYS A 17 0.87 -7.21 -2.13
CA LYS A 17 -0.40 -7.77 -1.64
C LYS A 17 -1.42 -6.67 -1.32
N LEU A 18 -0.98 -5.53 -0.79
CA LEU A 18 -1.84 -4.42 -0.43
C LEU A 18 -2.31 -3.63 -1.66
N MET A 19 -1.48 -3.50 -2.69
CA MET A 19 -1.78 -2.69 -3.89
C MET A 19 -3.03 -3.14 -4.67
N ILE A 20 -3.47 -4.39 -4.50
CA ILE A 20 -4.65 -4.94 -5.17
C ILE A 20 -5.96 -4.79 -4.38
N THR A 21 -5.89 -4.26 -3.15
CA THR A 21 -7.03 -4.13 -2.24
C THR A 21 -7.92 -2.94 -2.62
N ALA A 22 -9.19 -2.99 -2.21
CA ALA A 22 -10.08 -1.85 -2.37
C ALA A 22 -9.62 -0.66 -1.52
N ASP A 23 -9.05 -0.94 -0.34
CA ASP A 23 -8.50 0.08 0.55
C ASP A 23 -7.30 0.82 -0.06
N PHE A 24 -6.45 0.15 -0.85
CA PHE A 24 -5.38 0.83 -1.59
C PHE A 24 -5.95 1.82 -2.62
N ALA A 25 -6.91 1.37 -3.44
CA ALA A 25 -7.56 2.23 -4.43
C ALA A 25 -8.29 3.42 -3.77
N GLU A 26 -8.95 3.18 -2.64
CA GLU A 26 -9.60 4.23 -1.85
C GLU A 26 -8.59 5.23 -1.26
N GLY A 27 -7.46 4.76 -0.75
CA GLY A 27 -6.39 5.62 -0.25
C GLY A 27 -5.86 6.56 -1.34
N VAL A 28 -5.57 6.03 -2.53
CA VAL A 28 -5.13 6.82 -3.69
C VAL A 28 -6.18 7.88 -4.05
N ARG A 29 -7.45 7.48 -4.13
CA ARG A 29 -8.57 8.38 -4.45
C ARG A 29 -8.75 9.48 -3.39
N ALA A 30 -8.72 9.13 -2.11
CA ALA A 30 -8.93 10.06 -1.00
C ALA A 30 -7.85 11.16 -0.96
N VAL A 31 -6.58 10.80 -1.23
CA VAL A 31 -5.48 11.76 -1.35
C VAL A 31 -5.68 12.69 -2.53
N ALA A 32 -6.02 12.15 -3.71
CA ALA A 32 -6.28 12.94 -4.92
C ALA A 32 -7.42 13.95 -4.71
N GLU A 33 -8.47 13.54 -4.01
CA GLU A 33 -9.65 14.36 -3.70
C GLU A 33 -9.47 15.26 -2.46
N ARG A 34 -8.35 15.16 -1.74
CA ARG A 34 -8.08 15.86 -0.46
C ARG A 34 -9.19 15.68 0.57
N ARG A 35 -9.69 14.45 0.72
CA ARG A 35 -10.69 14.07 1.73
C ARG A 35 -10.17 12.94 2.62
N PRO A 36 -10.78 12.70 3.80
CA PRO A 36 -10.53 11.50 4.57
C PRO A 36 -10.85 10.23 3.77
N GLY A 37 -10.02 9.19 3.91
CA GLY A 37 -10.25 7.87 3.32
C GLY A 37 -11.26 7.05 4.11
N ARG A 38 -12.08 6.26 3.42
CA ARG A 38 -13.03 5.31 4.01
C ARG A 38 -12.52 3.88 3.86
N PHE A 39 -11.68 3.46 4.80
CA PHE A 39 -11.10 2.11 4.83
C PHE A 39 -12.07 1.10 5.45
N ILE A 40 -12.13 -0.11 4.88
CA ILE A 40 -13.03 -1.19 5.31
C ILE A 40 -12.32 -2.52 5.58
N GLY A 41 -11.01 -2.61 5.35
CA GLY A 41 -10.19 -3.79 5.62
C GLY A 41 -10.19 -4.84 4.51
N THR A 42 -10.41 -4.45 3.25
CA THR A 42 -10.49 -5.36 2.09
C THR A 42 -9.74 -4.84 0.87
#